data_AF-A0A519Q7U3-F1
#
_entry.id   AF-A0A519Q7U3-F1
#
_cell.length_a   1.000
_cell.length_b   1.000
_cell.length_c   1.000
_cell.angle_alpha   90.00
_cell.angle_beta   90.00
_cell.angle_gamma   90.00
#
_symmetry.space_group_name_H-M   'P 1'
#
loop_
_entity.id
_entity.type
_entity.pdbx_description
1 polymer ?
#
loop_
_entity_poly.entity_id
_entity_poly.type
_entity_poly.pdbx_seq_one_letter_code
_entity_poly.pdbx_strand_id
1 'polypeptide(L)'
;MRRTVSILALTLAMAQPAFAQDNLPQVPEAARANPANWPHASSPDAMSDARTEAFVAELLSRLTVEEKVGQTIQADIASIKPEDLLTYPLGSILAGGNSSPGGDERASPQAWVDLARAFRAAAAARPGARVPLIYGIDAVHGHNNVVGATIFPHNIGLGAARDPELIGRIGEATALEVAVTGADWTFGPTLAVPRDDRWGRAYEGYAEDPEVQRSYAGPMTLGLQGELSADHPLLPGRIAGSAKHFLADGGTTDGKDQG
;
A
#
# COMPACT_ATOMS: atom_id res chain seq x y z
N MET A 1 -83.04 24.19 -3.31
CA MET A 1 -82.87 24.28 -1.85
C MET A 1 -82.12 23.03 -1.35
N ARG A 2 -80.95 23.23 -0.72
CA ARG A 2 -80.21 22.36 0.25
C ARG A 2 -79.85 20.92 -0.18
N ARG A 3 -78.70 20.30 0.11
CA ARG A 3 -77.36 20.56 0.71
C ARG A 3 -76.57 19.23 0.46
N THR A 4 -75.44 19.24 -0.27
CA THR A 4 -74.04 18.96 0.18
C THR A 4 -73.64 17.53 0.60
N VAL A 5 -72.36 17.19 0.32
CA VAL A 5 -71.43 16.12 0.82
C VAL A 5 -71.13 15.01 -0.24
N SER A 6 -70.00 14.98 -0.97
CA SER A 6 -68.58 14.61 -0.61
C SER A 6 -68.38 13.07 -0.52
N ILE A 7 -67.31 12.36 -0.91
CA ILE A 7 -65.87 12.59 -1.19
C ILE A 7 -65.32 11.32 -1.89
N LEU A 8 -64.46 11.51 -2.90
CA LEU A 8 -63.15 10.88 -3.16
C LEU A 8 -62.88 9.45 -2.61
N ALA A 9 -62.71 8.46 -3.50
CA ALA A 9 -62.15 7.15 -3.18
C ALA A 9 -60.61 7.18 -3.28
N LEU A 10 -59.96 7.06 -2.12
CA LEU A 10 -58.51 7.02 -1.94
C LEU A 10 -58.02 5.57 -2.09
N THR A 11 -57.16 5.31 -3.07
CA THR A 11 -56.42 4.04 -3.21
C THR A 11 -55.35 3.93 -2.14
N LEU A 12 -55.54 3.01 -1.19
CA LEU A 12 -54.61 2.71 -0.11
C LEU A 12 -53.52 1.74 -0.64
N ALA A 13 -52.39 2.28 -1.09
CA ALA A 13 -51.18 1.49 -1.32
C ALA A 13 -50.54 1.21 0.04
N MET A 14 -50.54 -0.06 0.46
CA MET A 14 -49.85 -0.50 1.68
C MET A 14 -48.34 -0.37 1.47
N ALA A 15 -47.72 0.62 2.10
CA ALA A 15 -46.29 0.65 2.32
C ALA A 15 -45.94 -0.38 3.40
N GLN A 16 -45.40 -1.54 2.98
CA GLN A 16 -44.68 -2.39 3.92
C GLN A 16 -43.27 -1.81 4.12
N PRO A 17 -42.78 -1.65 5.37
CA PRO A 17 -41.39 -1.34 5.58
C PRO A 17 -40.58 -2.55 5.10
N ALA A 18 -39.71 -2.34 4.12
CA ALA A 18 -38.65 -3.28 3.85
C ALA A 18 -37.69 -3.24 5.05
N PHE A 19 -37.92 -4.11 6.04
CA PHE A 19 -36.89 -4.42 7.01
C PHE A 19 -35.78 -5.12 6.22
N ALA A 20 -34.67 -4.42 5.98
CA ALA A 20 -33.42 -5.08 5.66
C ALA A 20 -33.19 -6.07 6.81
N GLN A 21 -33.32 -7.37 6.53
CA GLN A 21 -32.81 -8.36 7.46
C GLN A 21 -31.29 -8.16 7.45
N ASP A 22 -30.77 -7.57 8.53
CA ASP A 22 -29.37 -7.61 8.90
C ASP A 22 -28.99 -9.07 9.19
N ASN A 23 -28.98 -9.90 8.14
CA ASN A 23 -28.46 -11.25 8.19
C ASN A 23 -26.95 -11.14 8.00
N LEU A 24 -26.28 -10.44 8.93
CA LEU A 24 -24.84 -10.45 9.00
C LEU A 24 -24.42 -11.92 9.17
N PRO A 25 -23.49 -12.43 8.35
CA PRO A 25 -23.00 -13.79 8.50
C PRO A 25 -22.61 -14.03 9.96
N GLN A 26 -23.14 -15.08 10.58
CA GLN A 26 -22.66 -15.47 11.90
C GLN A 26 -21.22 -15.97 11.77
N VAL A 27 -20.26 -15.12 12.16
CA VAL A 27 -18.86 -15.52 12.27
C VAL A 27 -18.75 -16.58 13.37
N PRO A 28 -18.31 -17.81 13.05
CA PRO A 28 -18.10 -18.85 14.04
C PRO A 28 -17.16 -18.37 15.14
N GLU A 29 -17.34 -18.81 16.39
CA GLU A 29 -16.47 -18.41 17.50
C GLU A 29 -14.99 -18.71 17.22
N ALA A 30 -14.71 -19.85 16.57
CA ALA A 30 -13.36 -20.23 16.16
C ALA A 30 -12.73 -19.29 15.11
N ALA A 31 -13.53 -18.51 14.38
CA ALA A 31 -13.08 -17.54 13.38
C ALA A 31 -12.97 -16.11 13.95
N ARG A 32 -13.36 -15.89 15.22
CA ARG A 32 -13.19 -14.59 15.88
C ARG A 32 -11.73 -14.41 16.30
N ALA A 33 -11.13 -13.29 15.89
CA ALA A 33 -9.79 -12.94 16.34
C ALA A 33 -9.77 -12.79 17.87
N ASN A 34 -8.86 -13.51 18.52
CA ASN A 34 -8.59 -13.36 19.95
C ASN A 34 -7.22 -12.68 20.14
N PRO A 35 -7.18 -11.38 20.47
CA PRO A 35 -5.93 -10.65 20.67
C PRO A 35 -5.02 -11.25 21.76
N ALA A 36 -5.58 -11.99 22.72
CA ALA A 36 -4.77 -12.65 23.75
C ALA A 36 -3.88 -13.77 23.19
N ASN A 37 -4.14 -14.25 21.97
CA ASN A 37 -3.32 -15.25 21.29
C ASN A 37 -2.24 -14.62 20.41
N TRP A 38 -2.22 -13.29 20.25
CA TRP A 38 -1.27 -12.63 19.37
C TRP A 38 0.10 -12.57 20.04
N PRO A 39 1.19 -12.91 19.34
CA PRO A 39 2.52 -12.78 19.90
C PRO A 39 2.83 -11.30 20.15
N HIS A 40 3.54 -11.01 21.25
CA HIS A 40 4.15 -9.70 21.43
C HIS A 40 5.23 -9.50 20.36
N ALA A 41 5.03 -8.50 19.50
CA ALA A 41 6.01 -8.09 18.50
C ALA A 41 6.60 -6.74 18.89
N SER A 42 7.90 -6.56 18.63
CA SER A 42 8.60 -5.28 18.72
C SER A 42 9.38 -5.05 17.44
N SER A 43 9.57 -3.78 17.08
CA SER A 43 10.50 -3.42 16.02
C SER A 43 11.91 -3.94 16.37
N PRO A 44 12.67 -4.49 15.41
CA PRO A 44 14.06 -4.86 15.65
C PRO A 44 14.88 -3.65 16.11
N ASP A 45 15.78 -3.85 17.08
CA ASP A 45 16.75 -2.81 17.52
C ASP A 45 17.63 -2.32 16.36
N ALA A 46 17.78 -3.15 15.30
CA ALA A 46 18.50 -2.82 14.09
C ALA A 46 17.77 -1.82 13.16
N MET A 47 16.54 -1.37 13.48
CA MET A 47 15.80 -0.43 12.64
C MET A 47 16.19 1.03 12.83
N SER A 48 16.62 1.43 14.03
CA SER A 48 16.93 2.83 14.36
C SER A 48 17.90 2.89 15.54
N ASP A 49 18.69 3.94 15.62
CA ASP A 49 19.62 4.21 16.72
C ASP A 49 19.21 5.47 17.52
N ALA A 50 19.80 5.66 18.70
CA ALA A 50 19.50 6.81 19.55
C ALA A 50 19.81 8.16 18.87
N ARG A 51 20.76 8.18 17.93
CA ARG A 51 21.12 9.38 17.16
C ARG A 51 20.02 9.74 16.17
N THR A 52 19.47 8.76 15.48
CA THR A 52 18.38 8.89 14.51
C THR A 52 17.11 9.33 15.24
N GLU A 53 16.78 8.71 16.37
CA GLU A 53 15.64 9.14 17.20
C GLU A 53 15.78 10.58 17.71
N ALA A 54 16.98 10.99 18.15
CA ALA A 54 17.25 12.36 18.54
C ALA A 54 17.10 13.34 17.36
N PHE A 55 17.58 12.98 16.17
CA PHE A 55 17.40 13.77 14.95
C PHE A 55 15.93 13.91 14.56
N VAL A 56 15.15 12.82 14.62
CA VAL A 56 13.70 12.83 14.36
C VAL A 56 12.99 13.72 15.36
N ALA A 57 13.30 13.63 16.66
CA ALA A 57 12.73 14.48 17.69
C ALA A 57 13.05 15.97 17.46
N GLU A 58 14.31 16.31 17.12
CA GLU A 58 14.70 17.68 16.78
C GLU A 58 13.96 18.18 15.54
N LEU A 59 13.87 17.37 14.48
CA LEU A 59 13.13 17.72 13.27
C LEU A 59 11.65 18.00 13.57
N LEU A 60 10.98 17.08 14.27
CA LEU A 60 9.58 17.22 14.68
C LEU A 60 9.32 18.45 15.55
N SER A 61 10.31 18.87 16.36
CA SER A 61 10.19 20.08 17.19
C SER A 61 10.18 21.37 16.36
N ARG A 62 10.74 21.35 15.15
CA ARG A 62 10.83 22.51 14.23
C ARG A 62 9.69 22.56 13.22
N LEU A 63 8.98 21.45 12.99
CA LEU A 63 7.86 21.41 12.07
C LEU A 63 6.64 22.14 12.64
N THR A 64 6.04 22.97 11.81
CA THR A 64 4.68 23.49 12.00
C THR A 64 3.65 22.35 12.00
N VAL A 65 2.42 22.63 12.43
CA VAL A 65 1.34 21.63 12.39
C VAL A 65 1.03 21.25 10.94
N GLU A 66 1.03 22.22 10.04
CA GLU A 66 0.80 22.06 8.61
C GLU A 66 1.86 21.17 7.97
N GLU A 67 3.14 21.36 8.32
CA GLU A 67 4.22 20.48 7.86
C GLU A 67 4.07 19.06 8.41
N LYS A 68 3.71 18.90 9.70
CA LYS A 68 3.45 17.58 10.30
C LYS A 68 2.31 16.85 9.59
N VAL A 69 1.20 17.54 9.34
CA VAL A 69 0.08 16.98 8.58
C VAL A 69 0.51 16.62 7.18
N GLY A 70 1.24 17.50 6.49
CA GLY A 70 1.79 17.22 5.16
C GLY A 70 2.62 15.93 5.12
N GLN A 71 3.44 15.67 6.14
CA GLN A 71 4.22 14.42 6.23
C GLN A 71 3.38 13.15 6.37
N THR A 72 2.10 13.25 6.75
CA THR A 72 1.16 12.12 6.82
C THR A 72 0.33 11.93 5.55
N ILE A 73 0.42 12.85 4.59
CA ILE A 73 -0.32 12.78 3.33
C ILE A 73 0.56 12.21 2.23
N GLN A 74 0.00 11.24 1.50
CA GLN A 74 0.54 10.71 0.26
C GLN A 74 -0.40 11.06 -0.89
N ALA A 75 0.12 11.73 -1.91
CA ALA A 75 -0.66 12.07 -3.11
C ALA A 75 -0.30 11.17 -4.28
N ASP A 76 -1.30 10.75 -5.04
CA ASP A 76 -1.09 10.06 -6.31
C ASP A 76 -0.57 11.04 -7.38
N ILE A 77 0.44 10.63 -8.16
CA ILE A 77 1.06 11.46 -9.21
C ILE A 77 0.09 11.89 -10.32
N ALA A 78 -1.07 11.23 -10.47
CA ALA A 78 -2.12 11.64 -11.39
C ALA A 78 -2.99 12.79 -10.83
N SER A 79 -2.90 13.05 -9.53
CA SER A 79 -3.76 14.02 -8.82
C SER A 79 -3.06 15.34 -8.49
N ILE A 80 -1.74 15.40 -8.59
CA ILE A 80 -0.95 16.60 -8.27
C ILE A 80 0.18 16.80 -9.27
N LYS A 81 0.73 18.01 -9.27
CA LYS A 81 1.91 18.39 -10.04
C LYS A 81 3.05 18.79 -9.11
N PRO A 82 4.32 18.80 -9.58
CA PRO A 82 5.45 19.23 -8.76
C PRO A 82 5.24 20.60 -8.10
N GLU A 83 4.70 21.57 -8.81
CA GLU A 83 4.44 22.92 -8.30
C GLU A 83 3.51 22.97 -7.08
N ASP A 84 2.63 21.98 -6.91
CA ASP A 84 1.74 21.91 -5.74
C ASP A 84 2.54 21.73 -4.43
N LEU A 85 3.72 21.12 -4.49
CA LEU A 85 4.61 20.94 -3.33
C LEU A 85 5.24 22.24 -2.84
N LEU A 86 5.19 23.33 -3.62
CA LEU A 86 5.56 24.67 -3.13
C LEU A 86 4.55 25.16 -2.08
N THR A 87 3.29 24.72 -2.19
CA THR A 87 2.20 25.11 -1.29
C THR A 87 1.99 24.06 -0.20
N TYR A 88 1.94 22.78 -0.57
CA TYR A 88 1.62 21.67 0.31
C TYR A 88 2.87 20.86 0.67
N PRO A 89 3.31 20.83 1.94
CA PRO A 89 4.52 20.13 2.38
C PRO A 89 4.32 18.60 2.50
N LEU A 90 3.87 17.96 1.41
CA LEU A 90 3.58 16.52 1.41
C LEU A 90 4.83 15.70 1.73
N GLY A 91 4.68 14.66 2.55
CA GLY A 91 5.78 13.74 2.88
C GLY A 91 6.06 12.75 1.77
N SER A 92 5.03 12.40 0.99
CA SER A 92 5.17 11.39 -0.05
C SER A 92 4.28 11.59 -1.26
N ILE A 93 4.72 11.01 -2.37
CA ILE A 93 3.92 10.78 -3.57
C ILE A 93 3.87 9.28 -3.87
N LEU A 94 2.89 8.85 -4.65
CA LEU A 94 2.79 7.48 -5.12
C LEU A 94 2.42 7.38 -6.59
N ALA A 95 2.85 6.28 -7.21
CA ALA A 95 2.27 5.77 -8.44
C ALA A 95 1.65 4.41 -8.17
N GLY A 96 0.33 4.37 -8.12
CA GLY A 96 -0.42 3.13 -7.96
C GLY A 96 -0.39 2.29 -9.24
N GLY A 97 -1.26 1.28 -9.32
CA GLY A 97 -1.40 0.45 -10.53
C GLY A 97 -1.99 1.17 -11.75
N ASN A 98 -2.42 2.43 -11.62
CA ASN A 98 -3.13 3.16 -12.69
C ASN A 98 -2.59 4.58 -12.93
N SER A 99 -1.37 4.86 -12.48
CA SER A 99 -0.77 6.20 -12.54
C SER A 99 0.62 6.14 -13.15
N SER A 100 0.80 6.87 -14.24
CA SER A 100 2.08 6.93 -14.98
C SER A 100 2.47 8.39 -15.24
N PRO A 101 3.77 8.67 -15.46
CA PRO A 101 4.24 10.02 -15.78
C PRO A 101 3.44 10.66 -16.92
N GLY A 102 2.79 11.79 -16.62
CA GLY A 102 1.97 12.52 -17.59
C GLY A 102 0.74 11.77 -18.11
N GLY A 103 0.32 10.69 -17.46
CA GLY A 103 -0.76 9.82 -17.93
C GLY A 103 -0.36 8.90 -19.10
N ASP A 104 0.93 8.78 -19.40
CA ASP A 104 1.42 7.88 -20.45
C ASP A 104 1.72 6.49 -19.87
N GLU A 105 0.82 5.52 -20.12
CA GLU A 105 1.01 4.11 -19.73
C GLU A 105 2.27 3.47 -20.35
N ARG A 106 2.87 4.10 -21.37
CA ARG A 106 4.11 3.65 -22.02
C ARG A 106 5.31 4.55 -21.69
N ALA A 107 5.20 5.35 -20.62
CA ALA A 107 6.28 6.23 -20.19
C ALA A 107 7.61 5.46 -20.07
N SER A 108 8.64 6.01 -20.71
CA SER A 108 9.99 5.44 -20.66
C SER A 108 10.57 5.48 -19.24
N PRO A 109 11.53 4.62 -18.89
CA PRO A 109 12.22 4.70 -17.59
C PRO A 109 12.77 6.10 -17.26
N GLN A 110 13.25 6.85 -18.27
CA GLN A 110 13.74 8.21 -18.07
C GLN A 110 12.62 9.18 -17.64
N ALA A 111 11.40 9.02 -18.15
CA ALA A 111 10.26 9.85 -17.75
C ALA A 111 9.91 9.67 -16.26
N TRP A 112 10.03 8.46 -15.73
CA TRP A 112 9.87 8.19 -14.29
C TRP A 112 10.95 8.89 -13.45
N VAL A 113 12.21 8.81 -13.89
CA VAL A 113 13.33 9.50 -13.24
C VAL A 113 13.14 11.02 -13.24
N ASP A 114 12.73 11.57 -14.37
CA ASP A 114 12.51 13.02 -14.52
C ASP A 114 11.33 13.50 -13.67
N LEU A 115 10.25 12.73 -13.59
CA LEU A 115 9.12 12.98 -12.71
C LEU A 115 9.57 13.03 -11.23
N ALA A 116 10.29 12.00 -10.76
CA ALA A 116 10.77 11.93 -9.39
C ALA A 116 11.70 13.10 -9.06
N ARG A 117 12.59 13.49 -9.99
CA ARG A 117 13.47 14.66 -9.84
C ARG A 117 12.67 15.96 -9.76
N ALA A 118 11.65 16.15 -10.59
CA ALA A 118 10.82 17.35 -10.58
C ALA A 118 10.09 17.53 -9.25
N PHE A 119 9.44 16.48 -8.74
CA PHE A 119 8.76 16.53 -7.44
C PHE A 119 9.75 16.80 -6.29
N ARG A 120 10.90 16.12 -6.24
CA ARG A 120 11.92 16.37 -5.20
C ARG A 120 12.50 17.79 -5.28
N ALA A 121 12.71 18.32 -6.49
CA ALA A 121 13.16 19.69 -6.68
C ALA A 121 12.14 20.71 -6.15
N ALA A 122 10.85 20.49 -6.39
CA ALA A 122 9.79 21.34 -5.86
C ALA A 122 9.68 21.25 -4.34
N ALA A 123 9.71 20.05 -3.76
CA ALA A 123 9.75 19.85 -2.31
C ALA A 123 10.94 20.56 -1.67
N ALA A 124 12.12 20.48 -2.28
CA ALA A 124 13.33 21.17 -1.82
C ALA A 124 13.26 22.70 -2.01
N ALA A 125 12.51 23.22 -2.98
CA ALA A 125 12.38 24.65 -3.20
C ALA A 125 11.42 25.33 -2.22
N ARG A 126 10.57 24.57 -1.54
CA ARG A 126 9.59 25.09 -0.57
C ARG A 126 10.29 25.80 0.62
N PRO A 127 9.82 26.98 1.05
CA PRO A 127 10.25 27.60 2.31
C PRO A 127 9.78 26.81 3.53
N GLY A 128 10.61 26.73 4.57
CA GLY A 128 10.29 26.03 5.81
C GLY A 128 11.26 24.87 6.07
N ALA A 129 10.79 23.86 6.81
CA ALA A 129 11.58 22.69 7.11
C ALA A 129 11.82 21.84 5.85
N ARG A 130 13.07 21.42 5.64
CA ARG A 130 13.49 20.63 4.48
C ARG A 130 13.45 19.14 4.84
N VAL A 131 12.31 18.50 4.58
CA VAL A 131 12.17 17.04 4.65
C VAL A 131 12.15 16.48 3.23
N PRO A 132 13.06 15.55 2.86
CA PRO A 132 13.04 14.94 1.54
C PRO A 132 11.73 14.19 1.27
N LEU A 133 11.19 14.36 0.07
CA LEU A 133 10.01 13.62 -0.39
C LEU A 133 10.36 12.17 -0.68
N ILE A 134 9.57 11.23 -0.16
CA ILE A 134 9.65 9.80 -0.50
C ILE A 134 8.66 9.45 -1.62
N TYR A 135 9.10 8.62 -2.56
CA TYR A 135 8.27 8.17 -3.69
C TYR A 135 7.96 6.66 -3.60
N GLY A 136 6.68 6.33 -3.43
CA GLY A 136 6.16 4.96 -3.41
C GLY A 136 5.64 4.48 -4.76
N ILE A 137 5.76 3.19 -5.05
CA ILE A 137 5.22 2.56 -6.28
C ILE A 137 4.73 1.15 -6.02
N ASP A 138 3.76 0.68 -6.81
CA ASP A 138 3.32 -0.71 -6.74
C ASP A 138 4.15 -1.62 -7.66
N ALA A 139 5.16 -2.29 -7.10
CA ALA A 139 6.02 -3.25 -7.80
C ALA A 139 5.80 -4.67 -7.23
N VAL A 140 4.71 -5.33 -7.64
CA VAL A 140 4.17 -6.56 -7.02
C VAL A 140 4.65 -7.86 -7.66
N HIS A 141 5.26 -7.78 -8.83
CA HIS A 141 5.86 -8.93 -9.52
C HIS A 141 7.02 -8.48 -10.43
N GLY A 142 7.90 -7.67 -9.85
CA GLY A 142 8.88 -6.86 -10.58
C GLY A 142 8.41 -5.41 -10.68
N HIS A 143 9.16 -4.56 -11.39
CA HIS A 143 8.81 -3.15 -11.57
C HIS A 143 7.72 -2.95 -12.63
N ASN A 144 6.55 -3.55 -12.39
CA ASN A 144 5.51 -3.84 -13.38
C ASN A 144 4.88 -2.61 -14.07
N ASN A 145 5.06 -1.42 -13.52
CA ASN A 145 4.55 -0.18 -14.13
C ASN A 145 5.48 0.38 -15.22
N VAL A 146 6.72 -0.11 -15.33
CA VAL A 146 7.73 0.46 -16.23
C VAL A 146 7.93 -0.41 -17.46
N VAL A 147 7.77 0.18 -18.65
CA VAL A 147 8.01 -0.52 -19.91
C VAL A 147 9.45 -1.00 -20.00
N GLY A 148 9.62 -2.31 -20.21
CA GLY A 148 10.93 -2.97 -20.33
C GLY A 148 11.48 -3.51 -19.01
N ALA A 149 10.80 -3.31 -17.88
CA ALA A 149 11.12 -3.96 -16.62
C ALA A 149 10.92 -5.48 -16.68
N THR A 150 11.61 -6.20 -15.80
CA THR A 150 11.43 -7.64 -15.66
C THR A 150 10.06 -7.92 -15.02
N ILE A 151 9.30 -8.81 -15.64
CA ILE A 151 8.02 -9.29 -15.10
C ILE A 151 8.21 -10.72 -14.59
N PHE A 152 8.18 -10.88 -13.27
CA PHE A 152 8.22 -12.18 -12.61
C PHE A 152 6.83 -12.83 -12.60
N PRO A 153 6.74 -14.16 -12.39
CA PRO A 153 5.46 -14.80 -12.10
C PRO A 153 4.78 -14.13 -10.91
N HIS A 154 3.45 -14.04 -10.95
CA HIS A 154 2.69 -13.61 -9.77
C HIS A 154 2.82 -14.60 -8.60
N ASN A 155 2.48 -14.12 -7.41
CA ASN A 155 2.75 -14.78 -6.14
C ASN A 155 2.22 -16.21 -6.06
N ILE A 156 1.04 -16.53 -6.62
CA ILE A 156 0.53 -17.91 -6.65
C ILE A 156 1.51 -18.89 -7.34
N GLY A 157 2.15 -18.48 -8.43
CA GLY A 157 3.15 -19.27 -9.12
C GLY A 157 4.47 -19.35 -8.34
N LEU A 158 4.88 -18.25 -7.71
CA LEU A 158 6.06 -18.21 -6.87
C LEU A 158 5.90 -19.04 -5.59
N GLY A 159 4.70 -19.09 -5.03
CA GLY A 159 4.35 -19.96 -3.92
C GLY A 159 4.51 -21.42 -4.33
N ALA A 160 4.00 -21.82 -5.50
CA ALA A 160 4.14 -23.18 -6.01
C ALA A 160 5.61 -23.64 -6.15
N ALA A 161 6.56 -22.71 -6.32
CA ALA A 161 7.99 -23.03 -6.38
C ALA A 161 8.60 -23.49 -5.04
N ARG A 162 8.00 -23.10 -3.90
CA ARG A 162 8.48 -23.43 -2.54
C ARG A 162 9.97 -23.16 -2.31
N ASP A 163 10.45 -22.01 -2.82
CA ASP A 163 11.86 -21.60 -2.81
C ASP A 163 12.00 -20.19 -2.20
N PRO A 164 12.19 -20.07 -0.87
CA PRO A 164 12.37 -18.78 -0.21
C PRO A 164 13.63 -18.02 -0.67
N GLU A 165 14.69 -18.71 -1.09
CA GLU A 165 15.92 -18.07 -1.57
C GLU A 165 15.70 -17.40 -2.94
N LEU A 166 14.90 -18.02 -3.81
CA LEU A 166 14.42 -17.39 -5.05
C LEU A 166 13.66 -16.09 -4.76
N ILE A 167 12.80 -16.07 -3.76
CA ILE A 167 12.03 -14.87 -3.38
C ILE A 167 12.95 -13.74 -2.94
N GLY A 168 13.97 -14.06 -2.14
CA GLY A 168 15.01 -13.09 -1.77
C GLY A 168 15.62 -12.43 -3.00
N ARG A 169 16.10 -13.23 -3.96
CA ARG A 169 16.70 -12.75 -5.23
C ARG A 169 15.73 -11.94 -6.09
N ILE A 170 14.45 -12.31 -6.14
CA ILE A 170 13.40 -11.54 -6.83
C ILE A 170 13.23 -10.17 -6.16
N GLY A 171 13.24 -10.12 -4.83
CA GLY A 171 13.23 -8.87 -4.07
C GLY A 171 14.42 -7.99 -4.41
N GLU A 172 15.64 -8.55 -4.48
CA GLU A 172 16.84 -7.79 -4.84
C GLU A 172 16.77 -7.19 -6.24
N ALA A 173 16.36 -8.00 -7.23
CA ALA A 173 16.20 -7.55 -8.61
C ALA A 173 15.13 -6.46 -8.73
N THR A 174 13.99 -6.65 -8.06
CA THR A 174 12.89 -5.68 -8.04
C THR A 174 13.34 -4.36 -7.41
N ALA A 175 14.06 -4.41 -6.28
CA ALA A 175 14.56 -3.22 -5.62
C ALA A 175 15.52 -2.42 -6.51
N LEU A 176 16.42 -3.10 -7.21
CA LEU A 176 17.33 -2.45 -8.13
C LEU A 176 16.58 -1.74 -9.26
N GLU A 177 15.64 -2.43 -9.92
CA GLU A 177 14.84 -1.86 -11.02
C GLU A 177 14.01 -0.65 -10.56
N VAL A 178 13.40 -0.73 -9.38
CA VAL A 178 12.64 0.39 -8.79
C VAL A 178 13.56 1.57 -8.46
N ALA A 179 14.68 1.32 -7.77
CA ALA A 179 15.63 2.35 -7.35
C ALA A 179 16.20 3.14 -8.54
N VAL A 180 16.54 2.47 -9.66
CA VAL A 180 17.09 3.16 -10.84
C VAL A 180 16.08 4.03 -11.58
N THR A 181 14.77 3.83 -11.34
CA THR A 181 13.71 4.70 -11.86
C THR A 181 13.30 5.81 -10.88
N GLY A 182 13.92 5.86 -9.71
CA GLY A 182 13.83 6.96 -8.77
C GLY A 182 12.79 6.83 -7.67
N ALA A 183 12.10 5.69 -7.55
CA ALA A 183 11.25 5.40 -6.39
C ALA A 183 12.06 4.80 -5.23
N ASP A 184 11.64 5.09 -4.00
CA ASP A 184 12.36 4.74 -2.75
C ASP A 184 11.68 3.61 -1.98
N TRP A 185 10.44 3.31 -2.34
CA TRP A 185 9.52 2.48 -1.58
C TRP A 185 8.61 1.71 -2.53
N THR A 186 8.45 0.40 -2.28
CA THR A 186 7.44 -0.42 -2.96
C THR A 186 6.36 -0.94 -2.01
N PHE A 187 5.14 -1.07 -2.52
CA PHE A 187 4.00 -1.67 -1.81
C PHE A 187 4.03 -3.20 -1.92
N GLY A 188 5.00 -3.84 -1.27
CA GLY A 188 5.08 -5.30 -1.17
C GLY A 188 6.04 -5.77 -0.08
N PRO A 189 6.01 -7.07 0.28
CA PRO A 189 5.21 -8.15 -0.32
C PRO A 189 3.71 -8.11 -0.01
N THR A 190 2.90 -8.71 -0.90
CA THR A 190 1.53 -9.13 -0.56
C THR A 190 1.59 -10.43 0.24
N LEU A 191 1.10 -10.40 1.49
CA LEU A 191 1.06 -11.53 2.43
C LEU A 191 -0.38 -12.01 2.69
N ALA A 192 -1.30 -11.72 1.77
CA ALA A 192 -2.63 -12.29 1.78
C ALA A 192 -2.57 -13.82 1.77
N VAL A 193 -3.48 -14.45 2.50
CA VAL A 193 -3.70 -15.91 2.52
C VAL A 193 -5.08 -16.15 1.92
N PRO A 194 -5.20 -16.35 0.60
CA PRO A 194 -6.49 -16.57 -0.04
C PRO A 194 -7.16 -17.82 0.53
N ARG A 195 -8.42 -17.67 0.96
CA ARG A 195 -9.24 -18.77 1.50
C ARG A 195 -10.40 -19.16 0.57
N ASP A 196 -10.61 -18.37 -0.48
CA ASP A 196 -11.62 -18.57 -1.49
C ASP A 196 -11.10 -18.07 -2.85
N ASP A 197 -10.94 -18.98 -3.80
CA ASP A 197 -10.36 -18.69 -5.12
C ASP A 197 -11.25 -17.78 -5.98
N ARG A 198 -12.50 -17.52 -5.56
CA ARG A 198 -13.37 -16.52 -6.20
C ARG A 198 -12.86 -15.10 -5.99
N TRP A 199 -11.97 -14.88 -5.01
CA TRP A 199 -11.36 -13.58 -4.77
C TRP A 199 -10.49 -13.15 -5.95
N GLY A 200 -10.83 -12.00 -6.55
CA GLY A 200 -10.18 -11.49 -7.76
C GLY A 200 -8.67 -11.23 -7.61
N ARG A 201 -8.16 -11.21 -6.38
CA ARG A 201 -6.75 -11.02 -6.05
C ARG A 201 -6.08 -12.27 -5.49
N ALA A 202 -6.71 -13.45 -5.61
CA ALA A 202 -6.15 -14.70 -5.10
C ALA A 202 -4.74 -14.99 -5.66
N TYR A 203 -4.44 -14.56 -6.88
CA TYR A 203 -3.10 -14.71 -7.49
C TYR A 203 -2.00 -13.89 -6.79
N GLU A 204 -2.37 -12.87 -6.00
CA GLU A 204 -1.43 -12.04 -5.24
C GLU A 204 -1.04 -12.67 -3.90
N GLY A 205 -1.77 -13.67 -3.43
CA GLY A 205 -1.34 -14.52 -2.31
C GLY A 205 -0.39 -15.61 -2.79
N TYR A 206 0.59 -15.99 -1.98
CA TYR A 206 1.53 -17.06 -2.34
C TYR A 206 0.87 -18.45 -2.28
N ALA A 207 0.02 -18.69 -1.29
CA ALA A 207 -0.72 -19.95 -1.13
C ALA A 207 -1.94 -19.78 -0.20
N GLU A 208 -2.83 -20.76 -0.17
CA GLU A 208 -3.84 -20.85 0.88
C GLU A 208 -3.25 -21.23 2.25
N ASP A 209 -2.06 -21.85 2.27
CA ASP A 209 -1.37 -22.29 3.49
C ASP A 209 -0.48 -21.17 4.05
N PRO A 210 -0.78 -20.62 5.26
CA PRO A 210 -0.04 -19.50 5.83
C PRO A 210 1.44 -19.78 6.09
N GLU A 211 1.89 -21.04 6.17
CA GLU A 211 3.31 -21.37 6.32
C GLU A 211 4.14 -20.91 5.12
N VAL A 212 3.55 -20.85 3.92
CA VAL A 212 4.23 -20.36 2.73
C VAL A 212 4.47 -18.85 2.84
N GLN A 213 3.44 -18.07 3.19
CA GLN A 213 3.54 -16.63 3.43
C GLN A 213 4.58 -16.34 4.50
N ARG A 214 4.54 -17.10 5.61
CA ARG A 214 5.51 -16.97 6.71
C ARG A 214 6.94 -17.20 6.21
N SER A 215 7.16 -18.21 5.38
CA SER A 215 8.49 -18.53 4.84
C SER A 215 9.02 -17.49 3.84
N TYR A 216 8.14 -16.74 3.17
CA TYR A 216 8.50 -15.79 2.10
C TYR A 216 8.55 -14.33 2.56
N ALA A 217 7.83 -13.97 3.63
CA ALA A 217 7.75 -12.59 4.11
C ALA A 217 9.12 -11.98 4.42
N GLY A 218 9.97 -12.69 5.18
CA GLY A 218 11.32 -12.27 5.51
C GLY A 218 12.21 -12.13 4.27
N PRO A 219 12.37 -13.18 3.44
CA PRO A 219 13.19 -13.12 2.23
C PRO A 219 12.81 -12.00 1.26
N MET A 220 11.53 -11.79 0.96
CA MET A 220 11.14 -10.69 0.07
C MET A 220 11.47 -9.32 0.70
N THR A 221 11.17 -9.14 1.99
CA THR A 221 11.41 -7.88 2.70
C THR A 221 12.91 -7.54 2.75
N LEU A 222 13.76 -8.52 3.09
CA LEU A 222 15.22 -8.34 3.13
C LEU A 222 15.82 -8.26 1.71
N GLY A 223 15.22 -8.91 0.72
CA GLY A 223 15.60 -8.72 -0.68
C GLY A 223 15.37 -7.27 -1.13
N LEU A 224 14.24 -6.69 -0.74
CA LEU A 224 13.90 -5.31 -1.06
C LEU A 224 14.79 -4.29 -0.32
N GLN A 225 14.92 -4.46 1.00
CA GLN A 225 15.53 -3.49 1.90
C GLN A 225 17.04 -3.70 2.10
N GLY A 226 17.54 -4.90 1.85
CA GLY A 226 18.82 -5.35 2.40
C GLY A 226 18.72 -5.71 3.88
N GLU A 227 19.85 -6.14 4.44
CA GLU A 227 19.97 -6.37 5.89
C GLU A 227 19.77 -5.07 6.67
N LEU A 228 19.01 -5.16 7.77
CA LEU A 228 18.77 -4.00 8.63
C LEU A 228 20.04 -3.64 9.40
N SER A 229 20.35 -2.35 9.44
CA SER A 229 21.46 -1.81 10.21
C SER A 229 21.01 -0.51 10.86
N ALA A 230 21.15 -0.41 12.19
CA ALA A 230 20.75 0.79 12.92
C ALA A 230 21.65 2.00 12.59
N ASP A 231 22.90 1.73 12.16
CA ASP A 231 23.94 2.75 11.99
C ASP A 231 24.02 3.27 10.54
N HIS A 232 23.34 2.62 9.60
CA HIS A 232 23.43 2.90 8.17
C HIS A 232 22.06 2.93 7.48
N PRO A 233 21.82 3.86 6.54
CA PRO A 233 20.61 3.84 5.73
C PRO A 233 20.59 2.63 4.80
N LEU A 234 19.46 2.41 4.13
CA LEU A 234 19.36 1.43 3.05
C LEU A 234 20.46 1.69 2.00
N LEU A 235 21.12 0.62 1.56
CA LEU A 235 22.21 0.70 0.59
C LEU A 235 21.69 1.08 -0.80
N PRO A 236 22.53 1.65 -1.68
CA PRO A 236 22.16 1.89 -3.08
C PRO A 236 21.61 0.64 -3.76
N GLY A 237 20.50 0.77 -4.48
CA GLY A 237 19.80 -0.35 -5.11
C GLY A 237 18.83 -1.10 -4.18
N ARG A 238 18.68 -0.66 -2.93
CA ARG A 238 17.64 -1.12 -2.01
C ARG A 238 16.54 -0.07 -1.84
N ILE A 239 15.35 -0.51 -1.48
CA ILE A 239 14.17 0.33 -1.27
C ILE A 239 13.39 -0.15 -0.03
N ALA A 240 12.56 0.72 0.55
CA ALA A 240 11.63 0.31 1.60
C ALA A 240 10.57 -0.67 1.05
N GLY A 241 10.17 -1.63 1.88
CA GLY A 241 9.03 -2.52 1.62
C GLY A 241 7.80 -2.15 2.46
N SER A 242 6.65 -2.68 2.08
CA SER A 242 5.42 -2.59 2.87
C SER A 242 4.60 -3.86 2.73
N ALA A 243 4.63 -4.67 3.79
CA ALA A 243 3.80 -5.87 3.89
C ALA A 243 2.31 -5.48 3.82
N LYS A 244 1.57 -6.11 2.90
CA LYS A 244 0.16 -5.78 2.64
C LYS A 244 -0.74 -7.01 2.48
N HIS A 245 -2.06 -6.91 2.70
CA HIS A 245 -2.76 -5.84 3.41
C HIS A 245 -3.02 -6.32 4.84
N PHE A 246 -2.84 -5.44 5.81
CA PHE A 246 -3.13 -5.76 7.20
C PHE A 246 -4.62 -5.49 7.49
N LEU A 247 -5.47 -6.47 7.76
CA LEU A 247 -5.21 -7.92 7.76
C LEU A 247 -6.38 -8.71 7.14
N ALA A 248 -6.09 -9.94 6.71
CA ALA A 248 -7.06 -10.93 6.23
C ALA A 248 -7.93 -10.49 5.03
N ASP A 249 -7.36 -9.69 4.13
CA ASP A 249 -7.96 -9.37 2.83
C ASP A 249 -8.33 -10.62 2.01
N GLY A 250 -7.56 -11.70 2.11
CA GLY A 250 -7.85 -12.99 1.44
C GLY A 250 -8.93 -13.87 2.10
N GLY A 251 -9.53 -13.43 3.21
CA GLY A 251 -10.49 -14.21 4.01
C GLY A 251 -11.95 -13.75 3.90
N THR A 252 -12.29 -12.92 2.91
CA THR A 252 -13.62 -12.33 2.78
C THR A 252 -14.71 -13.36 2.44
N THR A 253 -15.94 -13.08 2.84
CA THR A 253 -17.07 -13.99 2.59
C THR A 253 -17.33 -14.10 1.08
N ASP A 254 -17.45 -15.33 0.58
CA ASP A 254 -17.62 -15.64 -0.84
C ASP A 254 -16.50 -15.12 -1.77
N GLY A 255 -15.33 -14.80 -1.21
CA GLY A 255 -14.21 -14.22 -1.95
C GLY A 255 -14.55 -12.84 -2.53
N LYS A 256 -15.48 -12.08 -1.94
CA LYS A 256 -15.79 -10.73 -2.42
C LYS A 256 -14.64 -9.79 -2.08
N ASP A 257 -14.11 -9.10 -3.08
CA ASP A 257 -13.08 -8.08 -2.83
C ASP A 257 -13.65 -6.99 -1.93
N GLN A 258 -12.90 -6.60 -0.89
CA GLN A 258 -13.30 -5.62 0.14
C GLN A 258 -14.56 -6.00 0.94
N GLY A 259 -14.91 -7.30 1.01
CA GLY A 259 -16.10 -7.82 1.70
C GLY A 259 -15.92 -8.18 3.16
#